data_AF-A0A935UQ86-F1
#
_entry.id   AF-A0A935UQ86-F1
#
_cell.length_a   1.000
_cell.length_b   1.000
_cell.length_c   1.000
_cell.angle_alpha   90.00
_cell.angle_beta   90.00
_cell.angle_gamma   90.00
#
_symmetry.space_group_name_H-M   'P 1'
#
loop_
_entity.id
_entity.type
_entity.pdbx_description
1 polymer ?
#
loop_
_entity_poly.entity_id
_entity_poly.type
_entity_poly.pdbx_seq_one_letter_code
_entity_poly.pdbx_strand_id
1 'polypeptide(L)'
;MRRALNHPLAWVVIGYLAWRRLWAFGEVTSLDLDVYIRGAHDLSSGLSPYRDVEGLPYTYPPFSALLFMPLTWLPTQVAHLVFLVVSAVSYLVLVAVFGRRLHWTPIEIAWVAVLALRLEPVVRTFHLGQVNFLLAAAVAIDLFVVPARFRGMLIGLAAGVKLTPAVFGAAFLLQRDWGSALRSVGTGVVTVIIGLAVLPGESWRYWTQLLRDPRRIGHLDYPDNQSLVGVAARAFGQDQLPGTVMLPLQLTGLALGCGAAWWCVRRARAAGRRPDLVAVALCLAVASLLASPVSWSHHWIWAVPGIMWLLHRRWWLAALAWIAVLYAANWLLPELRPGPVFDDPWWASTLPLLAVVTVLAGCWPGARGSLGRDRDVVDSAARQVP
;
A
#
# COMPACT_ATOMS: atom_id res chain seq x y z
N MET A 1 28.34 26.21 4.85
CA MET A 1 26.87 26.16 5.06
C MET A 1 26.06 25.40 4.00
N ARG A 2 26.51 25.21 2.74
CA ARG A 2 25.74 24.51 1.68
C ARG A 2 25.69 22.97 1.75
N ARG A 3 26.31 22.33 2.77
CA ARG A 3 26.31 20.86 2.93
C ARG A 3 25.33 20.33 3.98
N ALA A 4 24.67 21.20 4.74
CA ALA A 4 23.69 20.82 5.77
C ALA A 4 22.27 20.55 5.21
N LEU A 5 22.05 20.77 3.91
CA LEU A 5 20.76 20.57 3.23
C LEU A 5 20.54 19.12 2.70
N ASN A 6 21.45 18.17 2.97
CA ASN A 6 21.52 16.90 2.23
C ASN A 6 20.94 15.65 2.91
N HIS A 7 20.21 15.77 4.03
CA HIS A 7 19.53 14.62 4.63
C HIS A 7 18.01 14.77 4.60
N PRO A 8 17.35 14.46 3.46
CA PRO A 8 15.89 14.48 3.35
C PRO A 8 15.23 13.56 4.40
N LEU A 9 15.91 12.48 4.79
CA LEU A 9 15.48 11.61 5.88
C LEU A 9 15.42 12.33 7.23
N ALA A 10 16.44 13.12 7.57
CA ALA A 10 16.47 13.88 8.81
C ALA A 10 15.34 14.92 8.83
N TRP A 11 15.09 15.60 7.71
CA TRP A 11 13.98 16.57 7.62
C TRP A 11 12.60 15.92 7.68
N VAL A 12 12.42 14.73 7.13
CA VAL A 12 11.16 13.99 7.26
C VAL A 12 10.96 13.52 8.69
N VAL A 13 12.00 12.97 9.34
CA VAL A 13 11.91 12.53 10.73
C VAL A 13 11.68 13.73 11.66
N ILE A 14 12.47 14.80 11.53
CA ILE A 14 12.30 16.03 12.31
C ILE A 14 10.95 16.67 12.03
N GLY A 15 10.55 16.75 10.76
CA GLY A 15 9.26 17.29 10.33
C GLY A 15 8.10 16.50 10.93
N TYR A 16 8.16 15.16 10.88
CA TYR A 16 7.17 14.28 11.49
C TYR A 16 7.15 14.40 13.02
N LEU A 17 8.31 14.47 13.69
CA LEU A 17 8.39 14.62 15.14
C LEU A 17 7.88 15.99 15.61
N ALA A 18 8.22 17.07 14.89
CA ALA A 18 7.71 18.42 15.14
C ALA A 18 6.21 18.48 14.88
N TRP A 19 5.75 17.90 13.77
CA TRP A 19 4.34 17.71 13.43
C TRP A 19 3.58 17.01 14.56
N ARG A 20 4.09 15.86 15.01
CA ARG A 20 3.52 15.09 16.12
C ARG A 20 3.38 15.93 17.38
N ARG A 21 4.43 16.71 17.72
CA ARG A 21 4.47 17.53 18.93
C ARG A 21 3.54 18.74 18.85
N LEU A 22 3.34 19.32 17.67
CA LEU A 22 2.46 20.47 17.46
C LEU A 22 0.97 20.10 17.44
N TRP A 23 0.64 18.89 16.99
CA TRP A 23 -0.75 18.46 16.78
C TRP A 23 -1.30 17.55 17.88
N ALA A 24 -0.58 17.39 18.99
CA ALA A 24 -1.03 16.66 20.18
C ALA A 24 -1.70 15.31 19.87
N PHE A 25 -1.24 14.59 18.83
CA PHE A 25 -1.52 13.16 18.77
C PHE A 25 -1.03 12.59 20.10
N GLY A 26 -1.87 11.79 20.77
CA GLY A 26 -1.49 11.08 21.98
C GLY A 26 -0.21 10.28 21.80
N GLU A 27 0.25 9.62 22.88
CA GLU A 27 1.41 8.73 22.83
C GLU A 27 1.45 7.94 21.53
N VAL A 28 2.61 7.85 20.87
CA VAL A 28 2.76 6.99 19.68
C VAL A 28 2.30 5.62 20.10
N THR A 29 1.13 5.21 19.63
CA THR A 29 0.54 4.00 20.17
C THR A 29 1.28 2.77 19.66
N SER A 30 2.14 2.91 18.63
CA SER A 30 2.93 1.83 17.99
C SER A 30 2.14 0.51 17.90
N LEU A 31 0.82 0.61 17.77
CA LEU A 31 -0.08 -0.43 18.25
C LEU A 31 0.11 -1.70 17.42
N ASP A 32 0.27 -1.52 16.11
CA ASP A 32 0.50 -2.61 15.19
C ASP A 32 1.94 -3.11 15.26
N LEU A 33 2.92 -2.24 15.54
CA LEU A 33 4.29 -2.68 15.79
C LEU A 33 4.38 -3.56 17.04
N ASP A 34 3.65 -3.22 18.10
CA ASP A 34 3.59 -4.01 19.32
C ASP A 34 2.88 -5.35 19.09
N VAL A 35 1.91 -5.41 18.17
CA VAL A 35 1.36 -6.69 17.68
C VAL A 35 2.45 -7.52 17.00
N TYR A 36 3.29 -6.92 16.15
CA TYR A 36 4.37 -7.63 15.47
C TYR A 36 5.44 -8.16 16.42
N ILE A 37 5.90 -7.31 17.35
CA ILE A 37 6.88 -7.67 18.36
C ILE A 37 6.32 -8.73 19.30
N ARG A 38 5.06 -8.62 19.73
CA ARG A 38 4.41 -9.64 20.57
C ARG A 38 4.33 -10.99 19.88
N GLY A 39 3.88 -11.04 18.63
CA GLY A 39 3.82 -12.30 17.88
C GLY A 39 5.20 -12.96 17.74
N ALA A 40 6.24 -12.16 17.50
CA ALA A 40 7.61 -12.67 17.44
C ALA A 40 8.17 -13.10 18.82
N HIS A 41 7.81 -12.37 19.88
CA HIS A 41 8.19 -12.71 21.26
C HIS A 41 7.52 -14.01 21.72
N ASP A 42 6.24 -14.20 21.40
CA ASP A 42 5.49 -15.42 21.68
C ASP A 42 6.20 -16.63 21.06
N LEU A 43 6.62 -16.53 19.79
CA LEU A 43 7.42 -17.57 19.15
C LEU A 43 8.74 -17.87 19.89
N SER A 44 9.48 -16.83 20.29
CA SER A 44 10.74 -17.01 21.04
C SER A 44 10.53 -17.63 22.42
N SER A 45 9.32 -17.54 22.96
CA SER A 45 8.92 -18.10 24.25
C SER A 45 8.24 -19.48 24.12
N GLY A 46 8.20 -20.08 22.93
CA GLY A 46 7.55 -21.36 22.67
C GLY A 46 6.01 -21.29 22.62
N LEU A 47 5.43 -20.08 22.52
CA LEU A 47 4.00 -19.85 22.38
C LEU A 47 3.60 -19.65 20.91
N SER A 48 2.32 -19.89 20.61
CA SER A 48 1.75 -19.57 19.30
C SER A 48 1.63 -18.04 19.14
N PRO A 49 2.05 -17.47 17.99
CA PRO A 49 1.80 -16.05 17.69
C PRO A 49 0.30 -15.77 17.46
N TYR A 50 -0.50 -16.82 17.24
CA TYR A 50 -1.93 -16.76 16.98
C TYR A 50 -2.77 -17.15 18.21
N ARG A 51 -2.19 -17.13 19.41
CA ARG A 51 -2.94 -17.32 20.66
C ARG A 51 -3.90 -16.15 20.89
N ASP A 52 -4.92 -16.40 21.71
CA ASP A 52 -5.81 -15.36 22.15
C ASP A 52 -5.06 -14.43 23.12
N VAL A 53 -5.21 -13.13 22.89
CA VAL A 53 -4.56 -12.06 23.66
C VAL A 53 -5.58 -10.98 23.96
N GLU A 54 -5.38 -10.25 25.05
CA GLU A 54 -6.06 -8.97 25.23
C GLU A 54 -5.52 -7.97 24.20
N GLY A 55 -6.43 -7.36 23.42
CA GLY A 55 -6.08 -6.43 22.34
C GLY A 55 -6.04 -7.07 20.95
N LEU A 56 -5.29 -6.46 20.03
CA LEU A 56 -5.28 -6.86 18.62
C LEU A 56 -4.51 -8.18 18.39
N PRO A 57 -5.07 -9.13 17.61
CA PRO A 57 -4.40 -10.40 17.32
C PRO A 57 -3.38 -10.26 16.19
N TYR A 58 -2.39 -11.15 16.17
CA TYR A 58 -1.45 -11.26 15.06
C TYR A 58 -2.12 -11.91 13.85
N THR A 59 -2.18 -11.24 12.70
CA THR A 59 -2.97 -11.69 11.53
C THR A 59 -2.13 -12.08 10.30
N TYR A 60 -0.81 -12.04 10.40
CA TYR A 60 0.09 -12.16 9.26
C TYR A 60 0.64 -13.60 9.09
N PRO A 61 1.14 -13.97 7.89
CA PRO A 61 1.77 -15.26 7.65
C PRO A 61 2.92 -15.58 8.64
N PRO A 62 3.18 -16.86 8.98
CA PRO A 62 4.19 -17.23 9.97
C PRO A 62 5.60 -16.71 9.65
N PHE A 63 5.96 -16.64 8.37
CA PHE A 63 7.23 -16.09 7.90
C PHE A 63 7.48 -14.66 8.42
N SER A 64 6.45 -13.83 8.48
CA SER A 64 6.59 -12.46 8.99
C SER A 64 6.95 -12.40 10.48
N ALA A 65 6.46 -13.34 11.28
CA ALA A 65 6.76 -13.35 12.72
C ALA A 65 8.25 -13.68 12.96
N LEU A 66 8.83 -14.54 12.12
CA LEU A 66 10.28 -14.78 12.10
C LEU A 66 11.07 -13.53 11.73
N LEU A 67 10.58 -12.73 10.76
CA LEU A 67 11.23 -11.49 10.36
C LEU A 67 11.19 -10.39 11.43
N PHE A 68 10.18 -10.39 12.31
CA PHE A 68 10.09 -9.44 13.41
C PHE A 68 10.88 -9.88 14.66
N MET A 69 11.37 -11.12 14.71
CA MET A 69 12.14 -11.65 15.84
C MET A 69 13.34 -10.77 16.25
N PRO A 70 14.15 -10.20 15.35
CA PRO A 70 15.27 -9.36 15.76
C PRO A 70 14.86 -8.12 16.57
N LEU A 71 13.61 -7.64 16.45
CA LEU A 71 13.12 -6.51 17.22
C LEU A 71 12.86 -6.86 18.69
N THR A 72 12.67 -8.14 19.03
CA THR A 72 12.43 -8.59 20.41
C THR A 72 13.71 -8.54 21.25
N TRP A 73 14.89 -8.47 20.61
CA TRP A 73 16.19 -8.37 21.28
C TRP A 73 16.54 -6.94 21.69
N LEU A 74 15.75 -5.96 21.27
CA LEU A 74 15.98 -4.55 21.54
C LEU A 74 15.03 -4.08 22.65
N PRO A 75 15.44 -3.08 23.47
CA PRO A 75 14.49 -2.36 24.30
C PRO A 75 13.36 -1.76 23.44
N THR A 76 12.12 -1.78 23.92
CA THR A 76 10.93 -1.39 23.16
C THR A 76 11.07 -0.03 22.45
N GLN A 77 11.61 0.98 23.15
CA GLN A 77 11.82 2.31 22.59
C GLN A 77 12.82 2.31 21.43
N VAL A 78 13.85 1.46 21.50
CA VAL A 78 14.84 1.29 20.44
C VAL A 78 14.21 0.57 19.25
N ALA A 79 13.43 -0.49 19.49
CA ALA A 79 12.70 -1.20 18.43
C ALA A 79 11.73 -0.26 17.68
N HIS A 80 10.97 0.56 18.42
CA HIS A 80 10.07 1.57 17.85
C HIS A 80 10.82 2.61 17.03
N LEU A 81 11.95 3.13 17.52
CA LEU A 81 12.77 4.10 16.80
C LEU A 81 13.36 3.50 15.52
N VAL A 82 13.91 2.29 15.59
CA VAL A 82 14.46 1.58 14.43
C VAL A 82 13.36 1.38 13.38
N PHE A 83 12.19 0.89 13.78
CA PHE A 83 11.09 0.67 12.87
C PHE A 83 10.55 1.97 12.26
N LEU A 84 10.49 3.05 13.03
CA LEU A 84 10.13 4.38 12.53
C LEU A 84 11.11 4.86 11.45
N VAL A 85 12.42 4.73 11.69
CA VAL A 85 13.45 5.11 10.71
C VAL A 85 13.35 4.27 9.43
N VAL A 86 13.19 2.95 9.56
CA VAL A 86 13.00 2.05 8.42
C VAL A 86 11.74 2.43 7.64
N SER A 87 10.62 2.67 8.33
CA SER A 87 9.36 3.11 7.71
C SER A 87 9.51 4.44 6.99
N ALA A 88 10.24 5.40 7.57
CA ALA A 88 10.49 6.72 6.96
C ALA A 88 11.36 6.62 5.71
N VAL A 89 12.40 5.77 5.74
CA VAL A 89 13.21 5.46 4.55
C VAL A 89 12.36 4.80 3.47
N SER A 90 11.56 3.79 3.82
CA SER A 90 10.69 3.11 2.86
C SER A 90 9.65 4.05 2.25
N TYR A 91 9.06 4.94 3.04
CA TYR A 91 8.17 6.00 2.55
C TYR A 91 8.87 6.92 1.53
N LEU A 92 10.06 7.42 1.87
CA LEU A 92 10.85 8.26 0.97
C LEU A 92 11.23 7.53 -0.31
N VAL A 93 11.61 6.26 -0.23
CA VAL A 93 11.89 5.41 -1.39
C VAL A 93 10.66 5.26 -2.27
N LEU A 94 9.48 4.99 -1.68
CA LEU A 94 8.23 4.88 -2.43
C LEU A 94 7.95 6.16 -3.24
N VAL A 95 7.98 7.33 -2.59
CA VAL A 95 7.73 8.62 -3.25
C VAL A 95 8.81 8.91 -4.31
N ALA A 96 10.08 8.65 -4.01
CA ALA A 96 11.17 8.88 -4.95
C ALA A 96 11.07 7.98 -6.18
N VAL A 97 10.79 6.68 -6.01
CA VAL A 97 10.68 5.73 -7.14
C VAL A 97 9.54 6.14 -8.08
N PHE A 98 8.36 6.44 -7.56
CA PHE A 98 7.24 6.88 -8.39
C PHE A 98 7.50 8.25 -9.01
N GLY A 99 8.03 9.22 -8.27
CA GLY A 99 8.37 10.54 -8.78
C GLY A 99 9.39 10.48 -9.93
N ARG A 100 10.45 9.68 -9.78
CA ARG A 100 11.44 9.47 -10.84
C ARG A 100 10.84 8.75 -12.04
N ARG A 101 9.92 7.79 -11.81
CA ARG A 101 9.21 7.09 -12.89
C ARG A 101 8.27 8.01 -13.68
N LEU A 102 7.74 9.04 -13.01
CA LEU A 102 6.91 10.12 -13.57
C LEU A 102 7.74 11.31 -14.10
N HIS A 103 9.07 11.21 -14.11
CA HIS A 103 10.00 12.25 -14.57
C HIS A 103 9.96 13.57 -13.78
N TRP A 104 9.57 13.51 -12.50
CA TRP A 104 9.59 14.68 -11.63
C TRP A 104 11.01 15.03 -11.20
N THR A 105 11.23 16.33 -10.97
CA THR A 105 12.47 16.87 -10.42
C THR A 105 12.64 16.47 -8.95
N PRO A 106 13.88 16.43 -8.42
CA PRO A 106 14.13 16.14 -7.01
C PRO A 106 13.38 17.08 -6.05
N ILE A 107 13.16 18.33 -6.46
CA ILE A 107 12.47 19.34 -5.65
C ILE A 107 10.97 19.02 -5.55
N GLU A 108 10.31 18.67 -6.66
CA GLU A 108 8.89 18.25 -6.66
C GLU A 108 8.68 16.99 -5.82
N ILE A 109 9.60 16.03 -5.91
CA ILE A 109 9.59 14.80 -5.10
C ILE A 109 9.71 15.15 -3.61
N ALA A 110 10.63 16.04 -3.25
CA ALA A 110 10.82 16.47 -1.87
C ALA A 110 9.58 17.20 -1.32
N TRP A 111 8.98 18.09 -2.10
CA TRP A 111 7.75 18.79 -1.70
C TRP A 111 6.60 17.83 -1.47
N VAL A 112 6.35 16.89 -2.37
CA VAL A 112 5.29 15.89 -2.16
C VAL A 112 5.59 14.97 -0.99
N ALA A 113 6.85 14.57 -0.77
CA ALA A 113 7.22 13.78 0.40
C ALA A 113 6.93 14.51 1.72
N VAL A 114 7.08 15.84 1.78
CA VAL A 114 6.75 16.61 2.98
C VAL A 114 5.24 16.84 3.09
N LEU A 115 4.58 17.26 2.01
CA LEU A 115 3.15 17.57 2.02
C LEU A 115 2.28 16.35 2.25
N ALA A 116 2.68 15.18 1.74
CA ALA A 116 1.93 13.94 1.91
C ALA A 116 2.00 13.37 3.34
N LEU A 117 2.92 13.83 4.20
CA LEU A 117 2.80 13.65 5.66
C LEU A 117 1.52 14.28 6.22
N ARG A 118 0.85 15.12 5.42
CA ARG A 118 -0.52 15.62 5.58
C ARG A 118 -1.64 14.60 5.62
N LEU A 119 -1.47 13.55 4.84
CA LEU A 119 -2.56 12.69 4.46
C LEU A 119 -2.77 11.62 5.52
N GLU A 120 -4.03 11.37 5.87
CA GLU A 120 -4.40 10.41 6.90
C GLU A 120 -3.66 9.07 6.77
N PRO A 121 -3.58 8.42 5.60
CA PRO A 121 -2.99 7.10 5.53
C PRO A 121 -1.50 7.11 5.86
N VAL A 122 -0.82 8.23 5.58
CA VAL A 122 0.61 8.40 5.81
C VAL A 122 0.87 8.62 7.30
N VAL A 123 0.18 9.59 7.90
CA VAL A 123 0.32 9.88 9.34
C VAL A 123 -0.02 8.66 10.16
N ARG A 124 -1.13 8.01 9.84
CA ARG A 124 -1.63 6.87 10.59
C ARG A 124 -0.73 5.64 10.45
N THR A 125 -0.15 5.41 9.27
CA THR A 125 0.86 4.34 9.09
C THR A 125 2.07 4.57 10.01
N PHE A 126 2.57 5.80 10.13
CA PHE A 126 3.66 6.11 11.05
C PHE A 126 3.25 5.97 12.52
N HIS A 127 2.06 6.46 12.88
CA HIS A 127 1.58 6.45 14.26
C HIS A 127 1.36 5.03 14.80
N LEU A 128 0.86 4.12 13.96
CA LEU A 128 0.61 2.72 14.32
C LEU A 128 1.86 1.83 14.22
N GLY A 129 2.94 2.30 13.57
CA GLY A 129 4.11 1.44 13.28
C GLY A 129 3.78 0.36 12.25
N GLN A 130 3.07 0.72 11.17
CA GLN A 130 2.61 -0.22 10.15
C GLN A 130 3.67 -0.58 9.10
N VAL A 131 3.65 -1.83 8.64
CA VAL A 131 4.62 -2.36 7.67
C VAL A 131 4.36 -1.91 6.22
N ASN A 132 3.26 -1.19 5.99
CA ASN A 132 2.75 -0.88 4.66
C ASN A 132 3.79 -0.15 3.80
N PHE A 133 4.56 0.80 4.35
CA PHE A 133 5.60 1.49 3.58
C PHE A 133 6.71 0.57 3.13
N LEU A 134 7.15 -0.36 3.98
CA LEU A 134 8.19 -1.33 3.64
C LEU A 134 7.73 -2.19 2.46
N LEU A 135 6.50 -2.71 2.53
CA LEU A 135 5.93 -3.55 1.48
C LEU A 135 5.69 -2.77 0.18
N ALA A 136 5.14 -1.56 0.25
CA ALA A 136 4.91 -0.73 -0.91
C ALA A 136 6.23 -0.29 -1.59
N ALA A 137 7.25 0.04 -0.79
CA ALA A 137 8.59 0.35 -1.30
C ALA A 137 9.22 -0.88 -1.97
N ALA A 138 9.12 -2.07 -1.37
CA ALA A 138 9.59 -3.32 -1.97
C ALA A 138 8.92 -3.58 -3.33
N VAL A 139 7.59 -3.42 -3.42
CA VAL A 139 6.84 -3.53 -4.68
C VAL A 139 7.32 -2.49 -5.70
N ALA A 140 7.47 -1.22 -5.31
CA ALA A 140 7.90 -0.16 -6.21
C ALA A 140 9.32 -0.39 -6.75
N ILE A 141 10.24 -0.78 -5.88
CA ILE A 141 11.61 -1.16 -6.23
C ILE A 141 11.60 -2.34 -7.21
N ASP A 142 10.78 -3.37 -6.95
CA ASP A 142 10.70 -4.55 -7.82
C ASP A 142 10.19 -4.20 -9.23
N LEU A 143 9.16 -3.37 -9.30
CA LEU A 143 8.55 -3.01 -10.58
C LEU A 143 9.44 -2.09 -11.42
N PHE A 144 10.16 -1.17 -10.78
CA PHE A 144 10.74 -0.02 -11.48
C PHE A 144 12.27 0.13 -11.36
N VAL A 145 12.91 -0.54 -10.40
CA VAL A 145 14.32 -0.29 -10.08
C VAL A 145 15.18 -1.53 -10.32
N VAL A 146 14.75 -2.70 -9.87
CA VAL A 146 15.61 -3.89 -9.92
C VAL A 146 15.89 -4.35 -11.36
N PRO A 147 17.11 -4.89 -11.62
CA PRO A 147 17.43 -5.51 -12.89
C PRO A 147 16.46 -6.65 -13.24
N ALA A 148 16.19 -6.82 -14.54
CA ALA A 148 15.21 -7.80 -15.03
C ALA A 148 15.45 -9.23 -14.51
N ARG A 149 16.70 -9.63 -14.24
CA ARG A 149 17.03 -10.97 -13.70
C ARG A 149 16.55 -11.23 -12.27
N PHE A 150 16.35 -10.17 -11.47
CA PHE A 150 15.88 -10.28 -10.07
C PHE A 150 14.44 -9.82 -9.89
N ARG A 151 13.85 -9.19 -10.91
CA ARG A 151 12.49 -8.68 -10.91
C ARG A 151 11.48 -9.77 -10.55
N GLY A 152 10.57 -9.45 -9.65
CA GLY A 152 9.54 -10.32 -9.09
C GLY A 152 9.87 -10.83 -7.69
N MET A 153 11.15 -10.94 -7.35
CA MET A 153 11.57 -11.52 -6.07
C MET A 153 11.06 -10.71 -4.87
N LEU A 154 11.13 -9.37 -4.92
CA LEU A 154 10.70 -8.53 -3.80
C LEU A 154 9.19 -8.54 -3.61
N ILE A 155 8.39 -8.61 -4.69
CA ILE A 155 6.94 -8.80 -4.59
C ILE A 155 6.63 -10.15 -3.95
N GLY A 156 7.33 -11.22 -4.33
CA GLY A 156 7.17 -12.54 -3.72
C GLY A 156 7.51 -12.54 -2.23
N LEU A 157 8.63 -11.92 -1.86
CA LEU A 157 9.04 -11.74 -0.46
C LEU A 157 8.01 -10.93 0.33
N ALA A 158 7.53 -9.81 -0.22
CA ALA A 158 6.51 -8.96 0.39
C ALA A 158 5.18 -9.71 0.59
N ALA A 159 4.79 -10.56 -0.38
CA ALA A 159 3.62 -11.44 -0.27
C ALA A 159 3.76 -12.46 0.88
N GLY A 160 4.98 -12.93 1.14
CA GLY A 160 5.29 -13.75 2.31
C GLY A 160 5.17 -13.02 3.64
N VAL A 161 5.38 -11.70 3.65
CA VAL A 161 5.19 -10.86 4.85
C VAL A 161 3.72 -10.59 5.10
N LYS A 162 2.96 -10.18 4.08
CA LYS A 162 1.51 -9.91 4.11
C LYS A 162 0.97 -10.35 2.76
N LEU A 163 -0.19 -11.01 2.67
CA LEU A 163 -0.62 -11.60 1.39
C LEU A 163 -0.94 -10.55 0.29
N THR A 164 -1.27 -9.31 0.69
CA THR A 164 -1.78 -8.27 -0.23
C THR A 164 -0.86 -7.89 -1.41
N PRO A 165 0.48 -7.83 -1.29
CA PRO A 165 1.36 -7.53 -2.42
C PRO A 165 1.37 -8.59 -3.52
N ALA A 166 0.84 -9.80 -3.28
CA ALA A 166 0.78 -10.87 -4.29
C ALA A 166 0.08 -10.42 -5.58
N VAL A 167 -0.92 -9.52 -5.48
CA VAL A 167 -1.65 -9.00 -6.65
C VAL A 167 -0.73 -8.30 -7.66
N PHE A 168 0.38 -7.70 -7.20
CA PHE A 168 1.32 -7.00 -8.08
C PHE A 168 2.07 -7.95 -9.03
N GLY A 169 2.11 -9.25 -8.73
CA GLY A 169 2.60 -10.27 -9.67
C GLY A 169 1.81 -10.28 -10.99
N ALA A 170 0.53 -9.86 -10.96
CA ALA A 170 -0.28 -9.69 -12.16
C ALA A 170 0.31 -8.66 -13.14
N ALA A 171 1.07 -7.67 -12.67
CA ALA A 171 1.74 -6.72 -13.55
C ALA A 171 2.69 -7.41 -14.55
N PHE A 172 3.35 -8.50 -14.13
CA PHE A 172 4.23 -9.28 -15.00
C PHE A 172 3.44 -10.13 -15.99
N LEU A 173 2.36 -10.77 -15.53
CA LEU A 173 1.45 -11.55 -16.38
C LEU A 173 0.85 -10.68 -17.50
N LEU A 174 0.36 -9.49 -17.15
CA LEU A 174 -0.19 -8.53 -18.12
C LEU A 174 0.86 -8.09 -19.15
N GLN A 175 2.10 -7.94 -18.70
CA GLN A 175 3.25 -7.61 -19.55
C GLN A 175 3.81 -8.79 -20.34
N ARG A 176 3.35 -10.02 -20.07
CA ARG A 176 3.91 -11.29 -20.59
C ARG A 176 5.37 -11.53 -20.16
N ASP A 177 5.78 -10.96 -19.02
CA ASP A 177 7.08 -11.20 -18.39
C ASP A 177 6.99 -12.45 -17.48
N TRP A 178 6.95 -13.62 -18.11
CA TRP A 178 6.80 -14.90 -17.41
C TRP A 178 7.95 -15.18 -16.44
N GLY A 179 9.17 -14.74 -16.77
CA GLY A 179 10.33 -14.92 -15.89
C GLY A 179 10.15 -14.20 -14.55
N SER A 180 9.68 -12.95 -14.59
CA SER A 180 9.42 -12.18 -13.36
C SER A 180 8.21 -12.70 -12.59
N ALA A 181 7.17 -13.15 -13.29
CA ALA A 181 6.01 -13.80 -12.67
C ALA A 181 6.43 -15.07 -11.91
N LEU A 182 7.23 -15.94 -12.54
CA LEU A 182 7.74 -17.17 -11.92
C LEU A 182 8.66 -16.88 -10.72
N ARG A 183 9.54 -15.86 -10.81
CA ARG A 183 10.38 -15.45 -9.67
C ARG A 183 9.55 -14.93 -8.50
N SER A 184 8.47 -14.20 -8.77
CA SER A 184 7.56 -13.71 -7.73
C SER A 184 6.84 -14.85 -7.03
N VAL A 185 6.24 -15.77 -7.79
CA VAL A 185 5.62 -16.98 -7.21
C VAL A 185 6.65 -17.81 -6.46
N GLY A 186 7.81 -18.07 -7.07
CA GLY A 186 8.88 -18.88 -6.46
C GLY A 186 9.39 -18.30 -5.15
N THR A 187 9.64 -16.99 -5.09
CA THR A 187 10.10 -16.34 -3.85
C THR A 187 9.02 -16.37 -2.77
N GLY A 188 7.75 -16.16 -3.15
CA GLY A 188 6.62 -16.32 -2.22
C GLY A 188 6.54 -17.76 -1.67
N VAL A 189 6.64 -18.76 -2.53
CA VAL A 189 6.65 -20.18 -2.12
C VAL A 189 7.83 -20.47 -1.18
N VAL A 190 9.01 -19.92 -1.43
CA VAL A 190 10.16 -20.05 -0.52
C VAL A 190 9.83 -19.50 0.88
N THR A 191 9.14 -18.37 1.00
CA THR A 191 8.73 -17.85 2.32
C THR A 191 7.77 -18.81 3.05
N VAL A 192 6.86 -19.46 2.31
CA VAL A 192 5.94 -20.46 2.85
C VAL A 192 6.70 -21.70 3.32
N ILE A 193 7.68 -22.17 2.53
CA ILE A 193 8.52 -23.31 2.88
C ILE A 193 9.34 -23.02 4.14
N ILE A 194 9.92 -21.81 4.26
CA ILE A 194 10.63 -21.40 5.48
C ILE A 194 9.69 -21.43 6.69
N GLY A 195 8.47 -20.89 6.54
CA GLY A 195 7.45 -20.96 7.59
C GLY A 195 7.13 -22.40 8.00
N LEU A 196 6.90 -23.31 7.04
CA LEU A 196 6.60 -24.72 7.31
C LEU A 196 7.78 -25.47 7.95
N ALA A 197 9.02 -25.14 7.56
CA ALA A 197 10.21 -25.79 8.09
C ALA A 197 10.51 -25.36 9.53
N VAL A 198 10.32 -24.08 9.86
CA VAL A 198 10.62 -23.53 11.19
C VAL A 198 9.43 -23.65 12.14
N LEU A 199 8.20 -23.46 11.63
CA LEU A 199 6.95 -23.39 12.38
C LEU A 199 5.86 -24.28 11.73
N PRO A 200 6.03 -25.61 11.68
CA PRO A 200 5.14 -26.49 10.93
C PRO A 200 3.68 -26.42 11.38
N GLY A 201 3.43 -26.48 12.70
CA GLY A 201 2.07 -26.44 13.27
C GLY A 201 1.37 -25.11 13.03
N GLU A 202 2.04 -23.99 13.33
CA GLU A 202 1.50 -22.65 13.12
C GLU A 202 1.27 -22.34 11.64
N SER A 203 2.16 -22.81 10.76
CA SER A 203 2.00 -22.67 9.32
C SER A 203 0.82 -23.47 8.80
N TRP A 204 0.67 -24.72 9.22
CA TRP A 204 -0.48 -25.53 8.83
C TRP A 204 -1.78 -24.88 9.29
N ARG A 205 -1.86 -24.46 10.55
CA ARG A 205 -3.02 -23.76 11.12
C ARG A 205 -3.34 -22.48 10.35
N TYR A 206 -2.34 -21.66 10.04
CA TYR A 206 -2.52 -20.41 9.29
C TYR A 206 -3.15 -20.64 7.91
N TRP A 207 -2.55 -21.51 7.09
CA TRP A 207 -2.97 -21.70 5.70
C TRP A 207 -4.29 -22.46 5.55
N THR A 208 -4.63 -23.33 6.51
CA THR A 208 -5.85 -24.17 6.41
C THR A 208 -7.05 -23.57 7.14
N GLN A 209 -6.83 -22.85 8.24
CA GLN A 209 -7.89 -22.36 9.12
C GLN A 209 -7.91 -20.82 9.18
N LEU A 210 -6.83 -20.21 9.67
CA LEU A 210 -6.84 -18.79 10.06
C LEU A 210 -7.04 -17.85 8.87
N LEU A 211 -6.47 -18.17 7.71
CA LEU A 211 -6.63 -17.36 6.50
C LEU A 211 -8.09 -17.29 6.02
N ARG A 212 -8.89 -18.30 6.35
CA ARG A 212 -10.30 -18.41 5.93
C ARG A 212 -11.28 -17.84 6.95
N ASP A 213 -10.81 -17.43 8.12
CA ASP A 213 -11.65 -16.89 9.18
C ASP A 213 -11.46 -15.37 9.33
N PRO A 214 -12.23 -14.53 8.61
CA PRO A 214 -12.09 -13.08 8.68
C PRO A 214 -12.50 -12.52 10.06
N ARG A 215 -13.28 -13.27 10.88
CA ARG A 215 -13.78 -12.82 12.18
C ARG A 215 -12.64 -12.52 13.17
N ARG A 216 -11.46 -13.11 12.94
CA ARG A 216 -10.24 -12.88 13.74
C ARG A 216 -9.66 -11.47 13.59
N ILE A 217 -10.06 -10.69 12.59
CA ILE A 217 -9.43 -9.41 12.26
C ILE A 217 -10.10 -8.24 13.02
N GLY A 218 -11.29 -8.47 13.57
CA GLY A 218 -12.13 -7.46 14.23
C GLY A 218 -13.48 -7.32 13.53
N HIS A 219 -14.22 -6.25 13.86
CA HIS A 219 -15.50 -6.00 13.20
C HIS A 219 -15.28 -5.43 11.80
N LEU A 220 -16.07 -5.89 10.84
CA LEU A 220 -15.95 -5.49 9.44
C LEU A 220 -16.58 -4.12 9.16
N ASP A 221 -17.53 -3.70 9.99
CA ASP A 221 -18.29 -2.46 9.88
C ASP A 221 -17.56 -1.22 10.41
N TYR A 222 -16.39 -1.38 11.06
CA TYR A 222 -15.56 -0.24 11.46
C TYR A 222 -15.40 0.76 10.30
N PRO A 223 -15.66 2.06 10.51
CA PRO A 223 -15.57 3.08 9.45
C PRO A 223 -14.20 3.15 8.80
N ASP A 224 -13.14 2.81 9.52
CA ASP A 224 -11.80 2.70 8.98
C ASP A 224 -11.66 1.60 7.92
N ASN A 225 -12.54 0.60 7.91
CA ASN A 225 -12.53 -0.46 6.90
C ASN A 225 -13.09 0.08 5.57
N GLN A 226 -12.18 0.54 4.74
CA GLN A 226 -12.38 1.09 3.41
C GLN A 226 -12.23 -0.02 2.33
N SER A 227 -12.73 -1.22 2.60
CA SER A 227 -12.87 -2.29 1.59
C SER A 227 -14.31 -2.37 1.06
N LEU A 228 -14.55 -3.10 -0.03
CA LEU A 228 -15.93 -3.36 -0.47
C LEU A 228 -16.72 -4.17 0.57
N VAL A 229 -16.03 -5.07 1.28
CA VAL A 229 -16.60 -5.85 2.38
C VAL A 229 -17.02 -4.93 3.53
N GLY A 230 -16.18 -3.98 3.92
CA GLY A 230 -16.52 -3.02 4.98
C GLY A 230 -17.66 -2.08 4.61
N VAL A 231 -17.71 -1.63 3.35
CA VAL A 231 -18.84 -0.84 2.84
C VAL A 231 -20.15 -1.64 2.93
N ALA A 232 -20.13 -2.91 2.52
CA ALA A 232 -21.31 -3.77 2.62
C ALA A 232 -21.70 -4.07 4.08
N ALA A 233 -20.72 -4.33 4.95
CA ALA A 233 -20.93 -4.58 6.38
C ALA A 233 -21.68 -3.42 7.04
N ARG A 234 -21.23 -2.18 6.79
CA ARG A 234 -21.93 -0.96 7.23
C ARG A 234 -23.31 -0.79 6.61
N ALA A 235 -23.45 -1.04 5.31
CA ALA A 235 -24.73 -0.91 4.61
C ALA A 235 -25.80 -1.89 5.12
N PHE A 236 -25.38 -3.07 5.58
CA PHE A 236 -26.26 -4.07 6.20
C PHE A 236 -26.38 -3.95 7.71
N GLY A 237 -25.59 -3.07 8.36
CA GLY A 237 -25.52 -2.97 9.82
C GLY A 237 -25.02 -4.24 10.49
N GLN A 238 -24.05 -4.93 9.87
CA GLN A 238 -23.50 -6.20 10.35
C GLN A 238 -22.00 -6.06 10.62
N ASP A 239 -21.56 -6.45 11.81
CA ASP A 239 -20.15 -6.52 12.21
C ASP A 239 -19.38 -7.65 11.52
N GLN A 240 -20.10 -8.64 10.97
CA GLN A 240 -19.58 -9.77 10.22
C GLN A 240 -20.44 -10.05 8.99
N LEU A 241 -19.83 -10.55 7.92
CA LEU A 241 -20.55 -10.99 6.71
C LEU A 241 -20.27 -12.46 6.41
N PRO A 242 -21.27 -13.25 5.98
CA PRO A 242 -21.03 -14.62 5.57
C PRO A 242 -20.12 -14.67 4.33
N GLY A 243 -19.32 -15.73 4.23
CA GLY A 243 -18.38 -15.92 3.12
C GLY A 243 -19.04 -15.89 1.73
N THR A 244 -20.32 -16.27 1.64
CA THR A 244 -21.15 -16.21 0.42
C THR A 244 -21.41 -14.79 -0.07
N VAL A 245 -21.37 -13.78 0.79
CA VAL A 245 -21.48 -12.36 0.45
C VAL A 245 -20.08 -11.75 0.28
N MET A 246 -19.16 -12.11 1.18
CA MET A 246 -17.81 -11.56 1.20
C MET A 246 -17.03 -11.92 -0.07
N LEU A 247 -17.04 -13.20 -0.49
CA LEU A 247 -16.24 -13.67 -1.62
C LEU A 247 -16.62 -12.95 -2.94
N PRO A 248 -17.90 -12.80 -3.34
CA PRO A 248 -18.28 -12.01 -4.50
C PRO A 248 -17.81 -10.55 -4.46
N LEU A 249 -17.86 -9.90 -3.29
CA LEU A 249 -17.37 -8.52 -3.12
C LEU A 249 -15.85 -8.44 -3.32
N GLN A 250 -15.11 -9.39 -2.74
CA GLN A 250 -13.65 -9.47 -2.89
C GLN A 250 -13.26 -9.71 -4.36
N LEU A 251 -13.92 -10.66 -5.03
CA LEU A 251 -13.72 -10.94 -6.44
C LEU A 251 -14.09 -9.75 -7.32
N THR A 252 -15.13 -9.00 -6.97
CA THR A 252 -15.52 -7.76 -7.66
C THR A 252 -14.43 -6.71 -7.55
N GLY A 253 -13.92 -6.44 -6.34
CA GLY A 253 -12.82 -5.50 -6.12
C GLY A 253 -11.56 -5.88 -6.91
N LEU A 254 -11.22 -7.18 -6.91
CA LEU A 254 -10.09 -7.72 -7.65
C LEU A 254 -10.30 -7.56 -9.16
N ALA A 255 -11.49 -7.91 -9.66
CA ALA A 255 -11.83 -7.82 -11.09
C ALA A 255 -11.83 -6.37 -11.58
N LEU A 256 -12.32 -5.41 -10.79
CA LEU A 256 -12.31 -3.99 -11.15
C LEU A 256 -10.87 -3.47 -11.32
N GLY A 257 -10.00 -3.70 -10.34
CA GLY A 257 -8.63 -3.20 -10.40
C GLY A 257 -7.75 -3.96 -11.42
N CYS A 258 -7.81 -5.29 -11.44
CA CYS A 258 -7.07 -6.11 -12.43
C CYS A 258 -7.59 -5.90 -13.85
N GLY A 259 -8.91 -5.77 -14.04
CA GLY A 259 -9.54 -5.49 -15.32
C GLY A 259 -9.14 -4.12 -15.86
N ALA A 260 -9.08 -3.10 -14.99
CA ALA A 260 -8.56 -1.79 -15.35
C ALA A 260 -7.07 -1.83 -15.73
N ALA A 261 -6.24 -2.52 -14.94
CA ALA A 261 -4.83 -2.73 -15.26
C ALA A 261 -4.64 -3.41 -16.63
N TRP A 262 -5.42 -4.47 -16.88
CA TRP A 262 -5.44 -5.18 -18.17
C TRP A 262 -5.86 -4.25 -19.31
N TRP A 263 -6.90 -3.46 -19.11
CA TRP A 263 -7.39 -2.51 -20.10
C TRP A 263 -6.34 -1.44 -20.44
N CYS A 264 -5.66 -0.88 -19.44
CA CYS A 264 -4.55 0.06 -19.64
C CYS A 264 -3.46 -0.55 -20.55
N VAL A 265 -3.07 -1.80 -20.30
CA VAL A 265 -2.08 -2.53 -21.12
C VAL A 265 -2.60 -2.79 -22.53
N ARG A 266 -3.83 -3.30 -22.67
CA ARG A 266 -4.43 -3.64 -23.97
C ARG A 266 -4.54 -2.41 -24.85
N ARG A 267 -5.01 -1.29 -24.29
CA ARG A 267 -5.17 -0.01 -25.00
C ARG A 267 -3.82 0.56 -25.44
N ALA A 268 -2.81 0.53 -24.58
CA ALA A 268 -1.48 1.00 -24.95
C ALA A 268 -0.93 0.20 -26.13
N ARG A 269 -1.02 -1.14 -26.07
CA ARG A 269 -0.61 -2.05 -27.16
C ARG A 269 -1.39 -1.80 -28.46
N ALA A 270 -2.72 -1.67 -28.39
CA ALA A 270 -3.55 -1.39 -29.56
C ALA A 270 -3.22 -0.05 -30.23
N ALA A 271 -2.71 0.92 -29.45
CA ALA A 271 -2.24 2.20 -29.94
C ALA A 271 -0.74 2.23 -30.31
N GLY A 272 -0.06 1.08 -30.37
CA GLY A 272 1.38 0.99 -30.69
C GLY A 272 2.29 1.62 -29.63
N ARG A 273 1.81 1.83 -28.40
CA ARG A 273 2.53 2.50 -27.31
C ARG A 273 2.92 1.52 -26.21
N ARG A 274 3.95 1.87 -25.45
CA ARG A 274 4.31 1.14 -24.22
C ARG A 274 3.23 1.39 -23.14
N PRO A 275 2.83 0.36 -22.38
CA PRO A 275 1.92 0.54 -21.25
C PRO A 275 2.46 1.52 -20.19
N ASP A 276 1.56 2.31 -19.61
CA ASP A 276 1.87 3.10 -18.42
C ASP A 276 1.89 2.16 -17.20
N LEU A 277 3.10 1.77 -16.80
CA LEU A 277 3.28 0.83 -15.69
C LEU A 277 2.97 1.45 -14.32
N VAL A 278 2.98 2.79 -14.20
CA VAL A 278 2.53 3.46 -12.98
C VAL A 278 1.02 3.30 -12.83
N ALA A 279 0.26 3.56 -13.90
CA ALA A 279 -1.18 3.34 -13.91
C ALA A 279 -1.54 1.87 -13.61
N VAL A 280 -0.82 0.91 -14.21
CA VAL A 280 -1.00 -0.53 -13.93
C VAL A 280 -0.77 -0.84 -12.45
N ALA A 281 0.34 -0.38 -11.87
CA ALA A 281 0.63 -0.61 -10.46
C ALA A 281 -0.45 -0.01 -9.54
N LEU A 282 -0.92 1.21 -9.82
CA LEU A 282 -1.98 1.85 -9.04
C LEU A 282 -3.32 1.11 -9.16
N CYS A 283 -3.67 0.61 -10.35
CA CYS A 283 -4.87 -0.22 -10.53
C CYS A 283 -4.79 -1.52 -9.71
N LEU A 284 -3.61 -2.16 -9.66
CA LEU A 284 -3.40 -3.36 -8.84
C LEU A 284 -3.40 -3.06 -7.33
N ALA A 285 -2.88 -1.89 -6.93
CA ALA A 285 -3.01 -1.41 -5.56
C ALA A 285 -4.49 -1.27 -5.16
N VAL A 286 -5.29 -0.60 -5.99
CA VAL A 286 -6.75 -0.49 -5.80
C VAL A 286 -7.41 -1.87 -5.79
N ALA A 287 -6.99 -2.79 -6.67
CA ALA A 287 -7.48 -4.17 -6.67
C ALA A 287 -7.28 -4.82 -5.29
N SER A 288 -6.08 -4.73 -4.70
CA SER A 288 -5.82 -5.29 -3.36
C SER A 288 -6.64 -4.63 -2.26
N LEU A 289 -6.84 -3.31 -2.33
CA LEU A 289 -7.55 -2.55 -1.31
C LEU A 289 -9.06 -2.84 -1.34
N LEU A 290 -9.65 -2.93 -2.53
CA LEU A 290 -11.07 -3.26 -2.67
C LEU A 290 -11.34 -4.74 -2.38
N ALA A 291 -10.42 -5.63 -2.75
CA ALA A 291 -10.57 -7.08 -2.62
C ALA A 291 -10.26 -7.62 -1.22
N SER A 292 -9.54 -6.88 -0.38
CA SER A 292 -9.26 -7.32 1.00
C SER A 292 -10.55 -7.39 1.81
N PRO A 293 -10.74 -8.38 2.71
CA PRO A 293 -11.84 -8.34 3.68
C PRO A 293 -11.78 -7.10 4.59
N VAL A 294 -10.56 -6.65 4.86
CA VAL A 294 -10.29 -5.48 5.69
C VAL A 294 -9.23 -4.62 5.04
N SER A 295 -9.61 -3.39 4.69
CA SER A 295 -8.68 -2.36 4.20
C SER A 295 -8.81 -1.14 5.08
N TRP A 296 -8.08 -1.13 6.19
CA TRP A 296 -8.00 0.05 7.05
C TRP A 296 -7.58 1.30 6.26
N SER A 297 -8.00 2.49 6.70
CA SER A 297 -7.67 3.76 6.05
C SER A 297 -6.16 3.91 5.80
N HIS A 298 -5.33 3.50 6.75
CA HIS A 298 -3.87 3.52 6.63
C HIS A 298 -3.27 2.48 5.64
N HIS A 299 -4.07 1.56 5.09
CA HIS A 299 -3.62 0.74 3.95
C HIS A 299 -3.60 1.54 2.63
N TRP A 300 -4.32 2.67 2.56
CA TRP A 300 -4.45 3.52 1.37
C TRP A 300 -3.23 4.43 1.10
N ILE A 301 -2.04 4.08 1.61
CA ILE A 301 -0.78 4.80 1.34
C ILE A 301 -0.46 4.94 -0.16
N TRP A 302 -1.03 4.06 -1.00
CA TRP A 302 -0.96 4.14 -2.46
C TRP A 302 -1.64 5.38 -3.05
N ALA A 303 -2.46 6.10 -2.26
CA ALA A 303 -3.00 7.38 -2.67
C ALA A 303 -1.91 8.43 -2.92
N VAL A 304 -0.74 8.35 -2.26
CA VAL A 304 0.38 9.27 -2.52
C VAL A 304 0.88 9.15 -3.97
N PRO A 305 1.35 7.97 -4.44
CA PRO A 305 1.71 7.83 -5.85
C PRO A 305 0.52 8.00 -6.79
N GLY A 306 -0.71 7.71 -6.34
CA GLY A 306 -1.95 8.00 -7.08
C GLY A 306 -2.14 9.48 -7.38
N ILE A 307 -2.03 10.34 -6.36
CA ILE A 307 -2.10 11.80 -6.48
C ILE A 307 -0.97 12.31 -7.39
N MET A 308 0.26 11.81 -7.23
CA MET A 308 1.38 12.16 -8.10
C MET A 308 1.08 11.83 -9.57
N TRP A 309 0.53 10.65 -9.83
CA TRP A 309 0.13 10.24 -11.18
C TRP A 309 -0.98 11.13 -11.73
N LEU A 310 -2.00 11.46 -10.92
CA LEU A 310 -3.09 12.37 -11.33
C LEU A 310 -2.56 13.77 -11.69
N LEU A 311 -1.65 14.32 -10.88
CA LEU A 311 -1.00 15.60 -11.16
C LEU A 311 -0.17 15.54 -12.44
N HIS A 312 0.61 14.47 -12.64
CA HIS A 312 1.36 14.23 -13.88
C HIS A 312 0.44 14.13 -15.10
N ARG A 313 -0.73 13.51 -14.96
CA ARG A 313 -1.77 13.41 -16.00
C ARG A 313 -2.58 14.70 -16.19
N ARG A 314 -2.29 15.74 -15.39
CA ARG A 314 -3.00 17.03 -15.40
C ARG A 314 -4.46 16.94 -14.94
N TRP A 315 -4.78 15.96 -14.08
CA TRP A 315 -6.11 15.73 -13.52
C TRP A 315 -6.20 16.37 -12.13
N TRP A 316 -5.95 17.69 -12.08
CA TRP A 316 -5.85 18.47 -10.85
C TRP A 316 -7.10 18.37 -9.97
N LEU A 317 -8.30 18.40 -10.55
CA LEU A 317 -9.55 18.28 -9.78
C LEU A 317 -9.66 16.92 -9.08
N ALA A 318 -9.26 15.84 -9.75
CA ALA A 318 -9.24 14.51 -9.14
C ALA A 318 -8.17 14.43 -8.03
N ALA A 319 -6.97 14.97 -8.28
CA ALA A 319 -5.92 15.04 -7.27
C ALA A 319 -6.36 15.83 -6.03
N LEU A 320 -7.00 16.99 -6.22
CA LEU A 320 -7.54 17.82 -5.14
C LEU A 320 -8.68 17.11 -4.38
N ALA A 321 -9.55 16.37 -5.07
CA ALA A 321 -10.60 15.59 -4.42
C ALA A 321 -10.00 14.50 -3.50
N TRP A 322 -8.97 13.79 -3.97
CA TRP A 322 -8.23 12.83 -3.14
C TRP A 322 -7.58 13.48 -1.93
N ILE A 323 -6.87 14.60 -2.13
CA ILE A 323 -6.24 15.34 -1.04
C ILE A 323 -7.29 15.81 -0.03
N ALA A 324 -8.40 16.39 -0.49
CA ALA A 324 -9.47 16.89 0.36
C ALA A 324 -10.08 15.77 1.21
N VAL A 325 -10.42 14.62 0.62
CA VAL A 325 -11.00 13.50 1.37
C VAL A 325 -10.01 12.92 2.38
N LEU A 326 -8.76 12.67 1.97
CA LEU A 326 -7.74 12.10 2.85
C LEU A 326 -7.27 13.06 3.94
N TYR A 327 -7.35 14.36 3.70
CA TYR A 327 -7.06 15.36 4.72
C TYR A 327 -8.25 15.51 5.67
N ALA A 328 -9.47 15.63 5.15
CA ALA A 328 -10.68 15.79 5.96
C ALA A 328 -10.92 14.62 6.92
N ALA A 329 -10.63 13.38 6.48
CA ALA A 329 -10.76 12.16 7.27
C ALA A 329 -10.04 12.24 8.63
N ASN A 330 -8.84 12.83 8.68
CA ASN A 330 -8.05 12.88 9.91
C ASN A 330 -8.13 14.23 10.65
N TRP A 331 -8.35 15.32 9.92
CA TRP A 331 -8.18 16.67 10.49
C TRP A 331 -9.49 17.40 10.70
N LEU A 332 -10.45 17.26 9.78
CA LEU A 332 -11.65 18.09 9.80
C LEU A 332 -12.80 17.40 10.55
N LEU A 333 -12.98 16.10 10.34
CA LEU A 333 -14.12 15.37 10.91
C LEU A 333 -14.03 15.18 12.43
N PRO A 334 -12.87 14.82 13.01
CA PRO A 334 -12.76 14.69 14.47
C PRO A 334 -12.99 16.00 15.23
N GLU A 335 -12.60 17.14 14.64
CA GLU A 335 -12.82 18.48 15.23
C GLU A 335 -14.29 18.91 15.15
N LEU A 336 -14.95 18.63 14.02
CA LEU A 336 -16.34 19.04 13.81
C LEU A 336 -17.35 18.16 14.56
N ARG A 337 -17.00 16.91 14.87
CA ARG A 337 -17.90 15.93 15.51
C ARG A 337 -17.15 15.02 16.49
N PRO A 338 -16.88 15.50 17.72
CA PRO A 338 -16.36 14.64 18.78
C PRO A 338 -17.44 13.62 19.21
N GLY A 339 -17.22 12.33 18.92
CA GLY A 339 -18.15 11.24 19.25
C GLY A 339 -17.58 9.85 18.87
N PRO A 340 -18.26 8.75 19.23
CA PRO A 340 -17.84 7.40 18.83
C PRO A 340 -17.79 7.29 17.31
N VAL A 341 -16.66 6.80 16.78
CA VAL A 341 -16.40 6.70 15.33
C VAL A 341 -17.52 5.97 14.58
N PHE A 342 -18.23 5.05 15.24
CA PHE A 342 -19.29 4.21 14.69
C PHE A 342 -20.54 4.97 14.18
N ASP A 343 -20.76 6.22 14.61
CA ASP A 343 -22.03 6.90 14.35
C ASP A 343 -22.09 7.70 13.03
N ASP A 344 -21.00 7.77 12.23
CA ASP A 344 -20.94 8.64 11.05
C ASP A 344 -20.73 7.89 9.70
N PRO A 345 -21.81 7.62 8.93
CA PRO A 345 -21.80 6.67 7.81
C PRO A 345 -21.38 7.24 6.44
N TRP A 346 -21.39 8.56 6.24
CA TRP A 346 -21.34 9.10 4.86
C TRP A 346 -19.94 9.21 4.27
N TRP A 347 -18.93 9.56 5.08
CA TRP A 347 -17.54 9.66 4.60
C TRP A 347 -16.84 8.29 4.58
N ALA A 348 -17.32 7.34 5.38
CA ALA A 348 -16.74 6.00 5.56
C ALA A 348 -16.75 5.13 4.29
N SER A 349 -17.34 5.59 3.18
CA SER A 349 -17.32 4.86 1.89
C SER A 349 -16.71 5.67 0.74
N THR A 350 -16.10 6.83 1.05
CA THR A 350 -15.62 7.77 0.03
C THR A 350 -14.34 7.31 -0.67
N LEU A 351 -13.41 6.63 0.03
CA LEU A 351 -12.16 6.17 -0.59
C LEU A 351 -12.39 5.05 -1.62
N PRO A 352 -13.17 3.99 -1.35
CA PRO A 352 -13.52 3.00 -2.36
C PRO A 352 -14.18 3.61 -3.58
N LEU A 353 -15.12 4.55 -3.37
CA LEU A 353 -15.84 5.21 -4.45
C LEU A 353 -14.90 6.06 -5.32
N LEU A 354 -14.07 6.91 -4.69
CA LEU A 354 -13.06 7.71 -5.40
C LEU A 354 -12.08 6.82 -6.16
N ALA A 355 -11.68 5.69 -5.60
CA ALA A 355 -10.80 4.72 -6.25
C ALA A 355 -11.42 4.14 -7.51
N VAL A 356 -12.64 3.61 -7.41
CA VAL A 356 -13.37 3.06 -8.55
C VAL A 356 -13.54 4.12 -9.64
N VAL A 357 -13.99 5.33 -9.29
CA VAL A 357 -14.16 6.43 -10.25
C VAL A 357 -12.84 6.81 -10.92
N THR A 358 -11.77 6.94 -10.15
CA THR A 358 -10.43 7.31 -10.67
C THR A 358 -9.89 6.24 -11.62
N VAL A 359 -10.05 4.96 -11.26
CA VAL A 359 -9.62 3.81 -12.07
C VAL A 359 -10.42 3.73 -13.37
N LEU A 360 -11.75 3.87 -13.31
CA LEU A 360 -12.61 3.86 -14.50
C LEU A 360 -12.33 5.06 -15.43
N ALA A 361 -12.13 6.26 -14.87
CA ALA A 361 -11.73 7.44 -15.62
C ALA A 361 -10.33 7.29 -16.26
N GLY A 362 -9.40 6.67 -15.51
CA GLY A 362 -8.08 6.21 -15.97
C GLY A 362 -8.13 5.36 -17.24
N CYS A 363 -9.15 4.52 -17.32
CA CYS A 363 -9.39 3.60 -18.42
C CYS A 363 -10.14 4.24 -19.61
N TRP A 364 -10.71 5.44 -19.48
CA TRP A 364 -11.60 5.99 -20.49
C TRP A 364 -10.88 6.50 -21.76
N PRO A 365 -11.41 6.24 -22.96
CA PRO A 365 -10.76 6.61 -24.22
C PRO A 365 -10.53 8.09 -24.49
N GLY A 366 -11.32 8.95 -23.86
CA GLY A 366 -11.34 10.40 -24.09
C GLY A 366 -10.36 11.21 -23.25
N ALA A 367 -9.67 10.61 -22.28
CA ALA A 367 -8.77 11.34 -21.39
C ALA A 367 -7.41 11.63 -22.06
N ARG A 368 -7.47 12.43 -23.13
CA ARG A 368 -6.33 13.06 -23.79
C ARG A 368 -5.80 14.14 -22.86
N GLY A 369 -5.03 13.74 -21.84
CA GLY A 369 -3.98 14.62 -21.35
C GLY A 369 -3.06 14.89 -22.55
N SER A 370 -2.89 16.16 -22.89
CA SER A 370 -2.11 16.69 -24.01
C SER A 370 -0.69 16.12 -24.04
N LEU A 371 -0.51 14.91 -24.55
CA LEU A 371 0.77 14.43 -25.07
C LEU A 371 0.86 14.93 -26.51
N GLY A 372 0.91 16.27 -26.63
CA GLY A 372 1.25 16.93 -27.87
C GLY A 372 2.76 16.85 -28.06
N ARG A 373 3.17 16.37 -29.23
CA ARG A 373 4.49 16.56 -29.87
C ARG A 373 5.71 16.24 -29.01
N ASP A 374 6.20 15.01 -29.13
CA ASP A 374 7.61 14.74 -28.81
C ASP A 374 8.18 13.56 -29.62
N ARG A 375 7.75 13.39 -30.89
CA ARG A 375 8.25 12.30 -31.74
C ARG A 375 8.53 12.63 -33.21
N ASP A 376 8.72 13.91 -33.56
CA ASP A 376 9.14 14.28 -34.93
C ASP A 376 10.52 14.95 -35.02
N VAL A 377 11.33 14.96 -33.96
CA VAL A 377 12.65 15.63 -33.96
C VAL A 377 13.84 14.66 -34.10
N VAL A 378 13.63 13.33 -34.01
CA VAL A 378 14.73 12.36 -34.08
C VAL A 378 14.93 11.78 -35.49
N ASP A 379 13.93 11.83 -36.38
CA ASP A 379 14.04 11.24 -37.73
C ASP A 379 14.46 12.23 -38.84
N SER A 380 14.49 13.55 -38.57
CA SER A 380 14.93 14.55 -39.57
C SER A 380 16.42 14.86 -39.51
N ALA A 381 17.11 14.54 -38.41
CA ALA A 381 18.57 14.76 -38.28
C ALA A 381 19.42 13.64 -38.90
N ALA A 382 18.82 12.51 -39.29
CA ALA A 382 19.53 11.37 -39.87
C ALA A 382 19.52 11.33 -41.41
N ARG A 383 18.95 12.34 -42.09
CA ARG A 383 18.85 12.40 -43.56
C ARG A 383 19.58 13.57 -44.22
N GLN A 384 20.46 14.26 -43.50
CA GLN A 384 21.29 15.31 -44.08
C GLN A 384 22.71 15.25 -43.52
N VAL A 385 23.50 14.34 -44.09
CA VAL A 385 24.94 14.54 -44.23
C VAL A 385 25.27 14.13 -45.67
N PRO A 386 25.87 15.04 -46.48
CA PRO A 386 26.07 14.86 -47.92
C PRO A 386 27.03 13.74 -48.30
#